data_AF-A0A2E3L691-F1
#
_entry.id   AF-A0A2E3L691-F1
#
_cell.length_a   1.000
_cell.length_b   1.000
_cell.length_c   1.000
_cell.angle_alpha   90.00
_cell.angle_beta   90.00
_cell.angle_gamma   90.00
#
_symmetry.space_group_name_H-M   'P 1'
#
loop_
_entity.id
_entity.type
_entity.pdbx_description
1 polymer ?
#
loop_
_entity_poly.entity_id
_entity_poly.type
_entity_poly.pdbx_seq_one_letter_code
_entity_poly.pdbx_strand_id
1 'polypeptide(L)' 'MTKDLTQDLLHEPLSVINIGLEGFCAELKAQRVEVIQVNWAPPAGGDPRLADLLAKLGS' A
#
# COMPACT_ATOMS: atom_id res chain seq x y z
N MET A 1 -20.76 18.44 -19.93
CA MET A 1 -19.74 17.37 -20.00
C MET A 1 -19.71 16.69 -18.65
N THR A 2 -19.97 15.39 -18.60
CA THR A 2 -19.96 14.61 -17.37
C THR A 2 -18.50 14.40 -16.96
N LYS A 3 -18.16 14.82 -15.73
CA LYS A 3 -16.80 14.68 -15.19
C LYS A 3 -16.53 13.20 -14.96
N ASP A 4 -15.64 12.59 -15.74
CA ASP A 4 -15.14 11.24 -15.47
C ASP A 4 -14.07 11.35 -14.38
N LEU A 5 -14.52 11.21 -13.14
CA LEU A 5 -13.73 11.37 -11.93
C LEU A 5 -12.46 10.49 -11.92
N THR A 6 -12.50 9.35 -12.63
CA THR A 6 -11.40 8.40 -12.67
C THR A 6 -10.28 8.87 -13.57
N GLN A 7 -10.63 9.42 -14.74
CA GLN A 7 -9.64 9.95 -15.68
C GLN A 7 -8.96 11.18 -15.11
N ASP A 8 -9.74 12.10 -14.55
CA ASP A 8 -9.23 13.33 -13.96
C ASP A 8 -8.23 13.05 -12.82
N LEU A 9 -8.51 12.05 -11.97
CA LEU A 9 -7.64 11.66 -10.86
C LEU A 9 -6.25 11.21 -11.31
N LEU A 10 -6.14 10.54 -12.46
CA LEU A 10 -4.87 10.03 -12.98
C LEU A 10 -4.08 11.09 -13.77
N HIS A 11 -4.70 12.23 -14.09
CA HIS A 11 -4.06 13.36 -14.76
C HIS A 11 -3.56 14.44 -13.80
N GLU A 12 -3.91 14.33 -12.51
CA GLU A 12 -3.39 15.18 -11.44
C GLU A 12 -2.16 14.52 -10.77
N PRO A 13 -1.31 15.30 -10.07
CA PRO A 13 -0.20 14.74 -9.30
C PRO A 13 -0.70 13.69 -8.30
N LEU A 14 -0.18 12.46 -8.41
CA LEU A 14 -0.54 11.35 -7.54
C LEU A 14 0.37 11.31 -6.31
N SER A 15 -0.23 11.19 -5.13
CA SER A 15 0.47 10.84 -3.89
C SER A 15 0.31 9.33 -3.65
N VAL A 16 1.42 8.59 -3.66
CA VAL A 16 1.41 7.12 -3.67
C VAL A 16 1.77 6.57 -2.29
N ILE A 17 1.00 5.58 -1.82
CA ILE A 17 1.33 4.77 -0.64
C ILE A 17 1.68 3.36 -1.13
N ASN A 18 2.96 3.00 -1.09
CA ASN A 18 3.39 1.66 -1.48
C ASN A 18 3.28 0.69 -0.29
N ILE A 19 2.60 -0.44 -0.53
CA ILE A 19 2.48 -1.55 0.41
C ILE A 19 3.02 -2.80 -0.28
N GLY A 20 3.94 -3.51 0.38
CA GLY A 20 4.61 -4.67 -0.20
C GLY A 20 6.05 -4.37 -0.58
N LEU A 21 6.46 -4.77 -1.79
CA LEU A 21 7.87 -4.78 -2.19
C LEU A 21 8.46 -3.36 -2.21
N GLU A 22 9.56 -3.17 -1.49
CA GLU A 22 10.29 -1.90 -1.41
C GLU A 22 10.85 -1.46 -2.78
N GLY A 23 11.11 -2.42 -3.68
CA GLY A 23 11.58 -2.16 -5.04
C GLY A 23 10.65 -1.23 -5.83
N PHE A 24 9.33 -1.38 -5.69
CA PHE A 24 8.38 -0.49 -6.36
C PHE A 24 8.43 0.95 -5.83
N CYS A 25 8.61 1.12 -4.51
CA CYS A 25 8.82 2.45 -3.94
C CYS A 25 10.12 3.08 -4.46
N ALA A 26 11.19 2.30 -4.57
CA ALA A 26 12.46 2.78 -5.11
C ALA A 26 12.35 3.21 -6.59
N GLU A 27 11.66 2.41 -7.41
CA GLU A 27 11.41 2.72 -8.83
C GLU A 27 10.56 3.99 -9.02
N LEU A 28 9.53 4.18 -8.18
CA LEU A 28 8.70 5.39 -8.19
C LEU A 28 9.49 6.63 -7.76
N LYS A 29 10.33 6.53 -6.73
CA LYS A 29 11.23 7.61 -6.30
C LYS A 29 12.22 7.99 -7.41
N ALA A 30 12.77 7.02 -8.14
CA ALA A 30 13.68 7.27 -9.25
C ALA A 30 13.02 8.09 -10.38
N GLN A 31 11.71 7.92 -10.57
CA GLN A 31 10.88 8.70 -11.49
C GLN A 31 10.38 10.03 -10.91
N ARG A 32 10.83 10.39 -9.70
CA ARG A 32 10.43 11.61 -8.95
C ARG A 32 8.94 11.66 -8.62
N VAL A 33 8.29 10.50 -8.50
CA VAL A 33 6.91 10.41 -7.99
C VAL A 33 6.91 10.56 -6.47
N GLU A 34 5.92 11.28 -5.93
CA GLU A 34 5.70 11.37 -4.49
C GLU A 34 5.20 10.02 -3.96
N VAL A 35 6.02 9.33 -3.15
CA VAL A 35 5.70 8.00 -2.64
C VAL A 35 6.25 7.76 -1.23
N ILE A 36 5.43 7.12 -0.39
CA ILE A 36 5.81 6.65 0.95
C ILE A 36 5.73 5.11 0.98
N GLN A 37 6.74 4.47 1.58
CA GLN A 37 6.73 3.02 1.85
C GLN A 37 6.07 2.75 3.20
N VAL A 38 5.07 1.88 3.21
CA VAL A 38 4.55 1.33 4.46
C VAL A 38 5.38 0.13 4.86
N ASN A 39 5.93 0.16 6.08
CA ASN A 39 6.53 -1.03 6.69
C ASN A 39 5.41 -1.95 7.19
N TRP A 40 4.83 -2.72 6.26
CA TRP A 40 3.73 -3.63 6.54
C TRP A 40 4.19 -5.08 6.51
N ALA A 41 3.62 -5.90 7.38
CA ALA A 41 3.72 -7.35 7.35
C ALA A 41 2.34 -7.98 7.64
N PRO A 42 2.05 -9.18 7.12
CA PRO A 42 0.82 -9.88 7.46
C PRO A 42 0.78 -10.22 8.96
N PRO A 43 -0.42 -10.34 9.57
CA PRO A 43 -0.56 -10.80 10.95
C PRO A 43 0.19 -12.10 11.16
N ALA A 44 0.84 -12.26 12.31
CA ALA A 44 1.63 -13.45 12.62
C ALA A 44 2.71 -13.80 11.57
N GLY A 45 3.16 -12.84 10.75
CA GLY A 45 4.08 -13.11 9.65
C GLY A 45 3.50 -13.99 8.53
N GLY A 46 2.18 -14.19 8.51
CA GLY A 46 1.48 -15.01 7.52
C GLY A 46 1.29 -16.48 7.92
N ASP A 47 1.70 -16.92 9.11
CA ASP A 47 1.34 -18.26 9.61
C ASP A 47 -0.14 -18.27 10.03
N PRO A 48 -1.01 -19.03 9.35
CA PRO A 48 -2.44 -19.05 9.64
C PRO A 48 -2.75 -19.54 11.07
N ARG A 49 -1.97 -20.50 11.59
CA ARG A 49 -2.19 -21.06 12.93
C ARG A 49 -1.85 -20.04 14.01
N LEU A 50 -0.77 -19.28 13.81
CA LEU A 50 -0.37 -18.24 14.75
C LEU A 50 -1.31 -17.03 14.67
N ALA A 51 -1.79 -16.69 13.47
CA ALA A 51 -2.82 -15.66 13.30
C ALA A 51 -4.09 -16.02 14.08
N ASP A 52 -4.56 -17.27 13.99
CA ASP A 52 -5.72 -17.78 14.74
C ASP A 52 -5.50 -17.72 16.26
N LEU A 53 -4.29 -17.98 16.74
CA LEU A 53 -3.96 -17.88 18.17
C LEU A 53 -3.97 -16.42 18.64
N LEU A 54 -3.36 -15.51 17.87
CA LEU A 54 -3.36 -14.07 18.18
C LEU A 54 -4.78 -13.49 18.18
N ALA A 55 -5.64 -13.91 17.24
CA ALA A 55 -7.02 -13.46 17.15
C ALA A 55 -7.83 -13.76 18.43
N LYS A 56 -7.47 -14.81 19.18
CA LYS A 56 -8.11 -15.15 20.46
C LYS A 56 -7.72 -14.24 21.63
N LEU A 57 -6.64 -13.47 21.50
CA LEU A 57 -6.16 -12.51 22.51
C LEU A 57 -6.73 -11.11 22.31
N GLY A 58 -7.29 -10.81 21.14
CA GLY A 58 -7.89 -9.53 20.81
C GLY A 58 -9.40 -9.53 21.09
N SER A 59 -9.80 -8.95 22.22
CA SER A 59 -11.17 -8.52 22.53
C SER A 59 -11.15 -7.05 22.93
#